data_AF-A0A1G6BCC8-F1
#
_entry.id   AF-A0A1G6BCC8-F1
#
_cell.length_a   1.000
_cell.length_b   1.000
_cell.length_c   1.000
_cell.angle_alpha   90.00
_cell.angle_beta   90.00
_cell.angle_gamma   90.00
#
_symmetry.space_group_name_H-M   'P 1'
#
loop_
_entity.id
_entity.type
_entity.pdbx_description
1 polymer ?
#
loop_
_entity_poly.entity_id
_entity_poly.type
_entity_poly.pdbx_seq_one_letter_code
_entity_poly.pdbx_strand_id
1 'polypeptide(L)'
;MNIERTKEIERSIIKTYRKEIWRRFTKAINKYEMIQDQDKIALGHHFDDVIETIVMGMLYGGQMQSMRPKLHSTNFEGMELIRPMYLIREADIIRWKNGNDLCFCDCACKVSEKNKLGAADEAGSKRHEVKQLIASLAAKNPIIEKNIFKSSENVSVDTLLAYKKDGVKHHFLDTYEQ
;
A
#
# COMPACT_ATOMS: atom_id res chain seq x y z
N MET A 1 -5.16 13.82 9.69
CA MET A 1 -6.47 13.17 9.48
C MET A 1 -6.96 12.63 10.83
N ASN A 2 -8.15 13.02 11.30
CA ASN A 2 -8.64 12.68 12.64
C ASN A 2 -8.88 11.16 12.77
N ILE A 3 -8.22 10.52 13.74
CA ILE A 3 -8.32 9.07 14.04
C ILE A 3 -9.78 8.64 14.24
N GLU A 4 -10.61 9.52 14.80
CA GLU A 4 -12.02 9.26 15.07
C GLU A 4 -12.85 9.16 13.79
N ARG A 5 -12.58 10.05 12.83
CA ARG A 5 -13.19 10.03 11.50
C ARG A 5 -12.79 8.79 10.70
N THR A 6 -11.53 8.34 10.82
CA THR A 6 -11.07 7.09 10.21
C THR A 6 -11.81 5.88 10.80
N LYS A 7 -11.96 5.83 12.12
CA LYS A 7 -12.72 4.77 12.81
C LYS A 7 -14.20 4.76 12.45
N GLU A 8 -14.81 5.92 12.21
CA GLU A 8 -16.20 6.03 11.75
C GLU A 8 -16.38 5.56 10.32
N ILE A 9 -15.49 5.95 9.41
CA ILE A 9 -15.48 5.49 8.02
C ILE A 9 -15.29 3.97 7.98
N GLU A 10 -14.34 3.44 8.77
CA GLU A 10 -14.08 2.01 8.88
C GLU A 10 -15.30 1.28 9.46
N ARG A 11 -15.93 1.80 10.53
CA ARG A 11 -17.18 1.26 11.07
C ARG A 11 -18.31 1.28 10.05
N SER A 12 -18.42 2.33 9.23
CA SER A 12 -19.45 2.47 8.21
C SER A 12 -19.26 1.44 7.09
N ILE A 13 -18.04 1.27 6.59
CA ILE A 13 -17.68 0.27 5.58
C ILE A 13 -17.92 -1.14 6.14
N ILE A 14 -17.46 -1.41 7.36
CA ILE A 14 -17.68 -2.68 8.05
C ILE A 14 -19.16 -2.96 8.21
N LYS A 15 -19.99 -1.98 8.61
CA LYS A 15 -21.44 -2.19 8.81
C LYS A 15 -22.18 -2.39 7.49
N THR A 16 -21.87 -1.58 6.48
CA THR A 16 -22.59 -1.55 5.20
C THR A 16 -22.38 -2.86 4.44
N TYR A 17 -21.15 -3.34 4.33
CA TYR A 17 -20.82 -4.54 3.57
C TYR A 17 -20.66 -5.80 4.43
N ARG A 18 -20.92 -5.70 5.76
CA ARG A 18 -20.69 -6.81 6.70
C ARG A 18 -21.45 -8.06 6.33
N LYS A 19 -22.75 -7.90 6.08
CA LYS A 19 -23.67 -9.04 5.98
C LYS A 19 -23.53 -9.75 4.65
N GLU A 20 -23.33 -9.00 3.58
CA GLU A 20 -23.37 -9.53 2.21
C GLU A 20 -22.04 -10.10 1.77
N ILE A 21 -20.94 -9.39 2.03
CA ILE A 21 -19.60 -9.79 1.57
C ILE A 21 -18.78 -10.33 2.75
N TRP A 22 -18.59 -9.51 3.78
CA TRP A 22 -17.62 -9.82 4.83
C TRP A 22 -17.95 -11.07 5.64
N ARG A 23 -19.22 -11.28 5.99
CA ARG A 23 -19.66 -12.44 6.79
C ARG A 23 -19.57 -13.74 6.00
N ARG A 24 -19.86 -13.72 4.70
CA ARG A 24 -19.71 -14.90 3.84
C ARG A 24 -18.23 -15.24 3.65
N PHE A 25 -17.41 -14.22 3.41
CA PHE A 25 -15.97 -14.35 3.26
C PHE A 25 -15.29 -14.89 4.53
N THR A 26 -15.51 -14.25 5.69
CA THR A 26 -14.95 -14.72 6.98
C THR A 26 -15.49 -16.08 7.39
N LYS A 27 -16.77 -16.38 7.10
CA LYS A 27 -17.31 -17.73 7.32
C LYS A 27 -16.62 -18.76 6.43
N ALA A 28 -16.29 -18.44 5.17
CA ALA A 28 -15.56 -19.34 4.29
C ALA A 28 -14.12 -19.56 4.80
N ILE A 29 -13.41 -18.50 5.18
CA ILE A 29 -12.07 -18.59 5.76
C ILE A 29 -12.08 -19.54 6.96
N ASN A 30 -13.00 -19.34 7.90
CA ASN A 30 -13.05 -20.15 9.12
C ASN A 30 -13.55 -21.57 8.84
N LYS A 31 -14.58 -21.74 7.99
CA LYS A 31 -15.17 -23.06 7.71
C LYS A 31 -14.20 -23.97 6.96
N TYR A 32 -13.42 -23.41 6.04
CA TYR A 32 -12.47 -24.15 5.23
C TYR A 32 -11.05 -24.04 5.75
N GLU A 33 -10.86 -23.50 6.96
CA GLU A 33 -9.56 -23.46 7.63
C GLU A 33 -8.47 -22.81 6.75
N MET A 34 -8.87 -21.82 5.93
CA MET A 34 -8.01 -21.24 4.89
C MET A 34 -6.83 -20.45 5.44
N ILE A 35 -6.86 -20.11 6.73
CA ILE A 35 -5.80 -19.42 7.45
C ILE A 35 -5.66 -20.11 8.80
N GLN A 36 -4.45 -20.56 9.10
CA GLN A 36 -4.04 -21.19 10.34
C GLN A 36 -3.07 -20.30 11.12
N ASP A 37 -2.85 -20.66 12.39
CA ASP A 37 -1.81 -20.03 13.19
C ASP A 37 -0.44 -20.22 12.53
N GLN A 38 0.38 -19.18 12.56
CA GLN A 38 1.71 -19.14 11.94
C GLN A 38 1.73 -19.07 10.40
N ASP A 39 0.56 -18.92 9.75
CA ASP A 39 0.51 -18.74 8.31
C ASP A 39 1.17 -17.43 7.84
N LYS A 40 1.70 -17.50 6.61
CA LYS A 40 2.24 -16.34 5.89
C LYS A 40 1.28 -15.94 4.77
N ILE A 41 0.67 -14.77 4.89
CA ILE A 41 -0.24 -14.25 3.87
C ILE A 41 0.57 -13.46 2.85
N ALA A 42 0.58 -13.93 1.60
CA ALA A 42 1.22 -13.24 0.49
C ALA A 42 0.30 -12.15 -0.09
N LEU A 43 0.84 -10.94 -0.16
CA LEU A 43 0.17 -9.79 -0.77
C LEU A 43 0.86 -9.47 -2.11
N GLY A 44 0.07 -9.32 -3.17
CA GLY A 44 0.54 -9.04 -4.53
C GLY A 44 1.01 -7.61 -4.77
N HIS A 45 1.66 -6.96 -3.78
CA HIS A 45 2.21 -5.63 -3.95
C HIS A 45 3.51 -5.69 -4.75
N HIS A 46 3.57 -4.92 -5.82
CA HIS A 46 4.72 -4.83 -6.72
C HIS A 46 5.57 -3.58 -6.46
N PHE A 47 6.71 -3.44 -7.12
CA PHE A 47 7.64 -2.31 -6.93
C PHE A 47 6.94 -0.96 -7.11
N ASP A 48 6.08 -0.85 -8.12
CA ASP A 48 5.35 0.39 -8.41
C ASP A 48 4.39 0.78 -7.27
N ASP A 49 3.71 -0.18 -6.62
CA ASP A 49 2.91 0.08 -5.41
C ASP A 49 3.75 0.66 -4.27
N VAL A 50 5.00 0.21 -4.13
CA VAL A 50 5.91 0.65 -3.05
C VAL A 50 6.29 2.11 -3.26
N ILE A 51 6.75 2.48 -4.46
CA ILE A 51 7.13 3.87 -4.77
C ILE A 51 5.91 4.80 -4.78
N GLU A 52 4.74 4.33 -5.23
CA GLU A 52 3.48 5.07 -5.13
C GLU A 52 3.14 5.35 -3.66
N THR A 53 3.29 4.36 -2.78
CA THR A 53 3.03 4.53 -1.34
C THR A 53 3.96 5.55 -0.70
N ILE A 54 5.25 5.54 -1.07
CA ILE A 54 6.23 6.51 -0.58
C ILE A 54 5.84 7.93 -0.99
N VAL A 55 5.54 8.14 -2.27
CA VAL A 55 5.15 9.46 -2.79
C VAL A 55 3.82 9.92 -2.21
N MET A 56 2.83 9.02 -2.10
CA MET A 56 1.55 9.34 -1.45
C MET A 56 1.73 9.73 0.02
N GLY A 57 2.59 9.02 0.75
CA GLY A 57 2.93 9.34 2.14
C GLY A 57 3.47 10.75 2.27
N MET A 58 4.42 11.13 1.40
CA MET A 58 5.02 12.46 1.41
C MET A 58 4.02 13.55 1.03
N LEU A 59 3.30 13.40 -0.09
CA LEU A 59 2.48 14.47 -0.66
C LEU A 59 1.13 14.65 0.04
N TYR A 60 0.50 13.56 0.48
CA TYR A 60 -0.85 13.61 1.06
C TYR A 60 -0.89 13.21 2.53
N GLY A 61 0.10 12.46 3.00
CA GLY A 61 0.21 12.03 4.39
C GLY A 61 1.10 12.93 5.27
N GLY A 62 1.94 13.78 4.67
CA GLY A 62 2.94 14.56 5.39
C GLY A 62 3.94 13.69 6.16
N GLN A 63 4.16 12.45 5.71
CA GLN A 63 5.02 11.48 6.38
C GLN A 63 5.87 10.73 5.38
N MET A 64 7.11 10.44 5.77
CA MET A 64 7.93 9.51 5.04
C MET A 64 7.61 8.10 5.53
N GLN A 65 6.93 7.32 4.69
CA GLN A 65 6.55 5.95 5.02
C GLN A 65 6.71 5.07 3.78
N SER A 66 7.38 3.93 3.95
CA SER A 66 7.46 2.88 2.94
C SER A 66 6.68 1.63 3.38
N MET A 67 6.46 0.72 2.44
CA MET A 67 5.91 -0.60 2.73
C MET A 67 7.07 -1.55 3.05
N ARG A 68 7.04 -2.28 4.16
CA ARG A 68 8.07 -3.30 4.45
C ARG A 68 7.81 -4.57 3.62
N PRO A 69 8.84 -5.29 3.12
CA PRO A 69 8.60 -6.54 2.38
C PRO A 69 8.02 -7.66 3.25
N LYS A 70 8.24 -7.58 4.57
CA LYS A 70 7.76 -8.55 5.57
C LYS A 70 7.35 -7.83 6.87
N LEU A 71 6.27 -8.26 7.50
CA LEU A 71 5.87 -7.79 8.85
C LEU A 71 5.08 -8.86 9.61
N HIS A 72 5.20 -8.84 10.93
CA HIS A 72 4.30 -9.58 11.81
C HIS A 72 2.94 -8.88 11.91
N SER A 73 1.86 -9.67 11.98
CA SER A 73 0.52 -9.15 12.21
C SER A 73 0.40 -8.57 13.63
N THR A 74 -0.24 -7.41 13.75
CA THR A 74 -0.55 -6.82 15.07
C THR A 74 -1.79 -7.42 15.71
N ASN A 75 -2.59 -8.15 14.93
CA ASN A 75 -3.93 -8.61 15.34
C ASN A 75 -4.00 -10.13 15.53
N PHE A 76 -3.02 -10.87 15.00
CA PHE A 76 -2.98 -12.33 15.02
C PHE A 76 -1.55 -12.77 15.33
N GLU A 77 -1.35 -13.41 16.48
CA GLU A 77 -0.04 -13.88 16.92
C GLU A 77 0.49 -14.97 15.98
N GLY A 78 1.80 -14.95 15.71
CA GLY A 78 2.45 -15.90 14.80
C GLY A 78 2.24 -15.63 13.31
N MET A 79 1.21 -14.88 12.91
CA MET A 79 0.91 -14.60 11.50
C MET A 79 1.87 -13.55 10.90
N GLU A 80 2.32 -13.79 9.67
CA GLU A 80 3.18 -12.86 8.93
C GLU A 80 2.52 -12.41 7.61
N LEU A 81 2.74 -11.15 7.24
CA LEU A 81 2.42 -10.64 5.92
C LEU A 81 3.71 -10.56 5.10
N ILE A 82 3.71 -11.14 3.90
CA ILE A 82 4.84 -11.11 2.96
C ILE A 82 4.43 -10.45 1.65
N ARG A 83 5.36 -9.76 0.98
CA ARG A 83 5.17 -9.14 -0.34
C ARG A 83 6.20 -9.74 -1.32
N PRO A 84 5.93 -10.90 -1.96
CA PRO A 84 6.93 -11.55 -2.81
C PRO A 84 7.30 -10.75 -4.06
N MET A 85 6.40 -9.88 -4.52
CA MET A 85 6.57 -9.12 -5.76
C MET A 85 7.25 -7.75 -5.54
N TYR A 86 7.81 -7.51 -4.35
CA TYR A 86 8.28 -6.21 -3.88
C TYR A 86 9.26 -5.47 -4.81
N LEU A 87 10.05 -6.22 -5.60
CA LEU A 87 11.03 -5.67 -6.55
C LEU A 87 10.64 -5.89 -8.02
N ILE A 88 9.47 -6.46 -8.28
CA ILE A 88 8.98 -6.76 -9.63
C ILE A 88 8.18 -5.56 -10.13
N ARG A 89 8.38 -5.13 -11.38
CA ARG A 89 7.60 -4.05 -11.98
C ARG A 89 6.22 -4.54 -12.45
N GLU A 90 5.23 -3.66 -12.39
CA GLU A 90 3.90 -3.91 -12.97
C GLU A 90 3.99 -4.29 -14.45
N ALA A 91 4.86 -3.62 -15.20
CA ALA A 91 5.08 -3.92 -16.61
C ALA A 91 5.61 -5.35 -16.83
N ASP A 92 6.43 -5.89 -15.93
CA ASP A 92 6.90 -7.28 -15.98
C ASP A 92 5.77 -8.27 -15.70
N ILE A 93 4.90 -7.94 -14.75
CA ILE A 93 3.73 -8.76 -14.39
C ILE A 93 2.77 -8.84 -15.58
N ILE A 94 2.50 -7.70 -16.23
CA ILE A 94 1.65 -7.63 -17.42
C ILE A 94 2.28 -8.42 -18.57
N ARG A 95 3.60 -8.28 -18.80
CA ARG A 95 4.31 -9.07 -19.82
C ARG A 95 4.21 -10.57 -19.54
N TRP A 96 4.44 -11.00 -18.30
CA TRP A 96 4.35 -12.40 -17.91
C TRP A 96 2.93 -12.94 -18.08
N LYS A 97 1.91 -12.18 -17.67
CA LYS A 97 0.49 -12.52 -17.86
C LYS A 97 0.20 -12.76 -19.35
N ASN A 98 0.54 -11.79 -20.20
CA ASN A 98 0.24 -11.86 -21.63
C ASN A 98 1.02 -12.98 -22.33
N GLY A 99 2.28 -13.21 -21.96
CA GLY A 99 3.09 -14.29 -22.54
C GLY A 99 2.67 -15.70 -22.12
N ASN A 100 1.80 -15.84 -21.11
CA ASN A 100 1.23 -17.11 -20.66
C ASN A 100 -0.27 -17.21 -20.96
N ASP A 101 -0.81 -16.32 -21.79
CA ASP A 101 -2.23 -16.26 -22.17
C ASP A 101 -3.19 -16.27 -20.96
N LEU A 102 -2.77 -15.65 -19.85
CA LEU A 102 -3.55 -15.62 -18.63
C LEU A 102 -4.61 -14.53 -18.68
N CYS A 103 -5.85 -14.87 -18.33
CA CYS A 103 -6.91 -13.90 -18.09
C CYS A 103 -7.07 -13.67 -16.58
N PHE A 104 -6.97 -12.43 -16.13
CA PHE A 104 -7.21 -12.07 -14.74
C PHE A 104 -8.61 -11.48 -14.60
N CYS A 105 -9.33 -11.91 -13.56
CA CYS A 105 -10.62 -11.33 -13.22
C CYS A 105 -10.45 -9.89 -12.72
N ASP A 106 -11.27 -8.97 -13.20
CA ASP A 106 -11.36 -7.65 -12.60
C ASP A 106 -11.92 -7.74 -11.18
N CYS A 107 -11.44 -6.89 -10.26
CA CYS A 107 -12.11 -6.75 -8.96
C CYS A 107 -13.58 -6.37 -9.21
N ALA A 108 -14.50 -6.82 -8.36
CA ALA A 108 -15.88 -6.33 -8.34
C ALA A 108 -15.98 -4.95 -7.62
N CYS A 109 -14.99 -4.08 -7.83
CA CYS A 109 -14.86 -2.83 -7.09
C CYS A 109 -15.24 -1.63 -7.96
N LYS A 110 -15.87 -0.60 -7.39
CA LYS A 110 -16.32 0.60 -8.15
C LYS A 110 -15.20 1.27 -8.95
N VAL A 111 -13.94 1.07 -8.55
CA VAL A 111 -12.75 1.57 -9.25
C VAL A 111 -12.53 0.84 -10.59
N SER A 112 -12.68 -0.49 -10.64
CA SER A 112 -12.57 -1.24 -11.88
C SER A 112 -13.80 -1.07 -12.77
N GLU A 113 -14.99 -0.86 -12.20
CA GLU A 113 -16.19 -0.53 -12.98
C GLU A 113 -16.02 0.78 -13.76
N LYS A 114 -15.42 1.81 -13.16
CA LYS A 114 -15.11 3.08 -13.82
C LYS A 114 -14.09 2.93 -14.97
N ASN A 115 -13.11 2.05 -14.81
CA ASN A 115 -12.13 1.76 -15.87
C ASN A 115 -12.75 1.09 -17.11
N LYS A 116 -13.89 0.39 -16.97
CA LYS A 116 -14.59 -0.27 -18.09
C LYS A 116 -15.49 0.65 -18.89
N LEU A 117 -16.01 1.71 -18.28
CA LEU A 117 -17.05 2.55 -18.88
C LEU A 117 -16.51 3.69 -19.74
N GLY A 118 -15.19 3.87 -19.84
CA GLY A 118 -14.60 5.00 -20.58
C GLY A 118 -15.10 6.36 -20.08
N ALA A 119 -15.67 6.42 -18.87
CA ALA A 119 -16.19 7.62 -18.27
C ALA A 119 -15.01 8.48 -17.84
N ALA A 120 -14.70 9.45 -18.68
CA ALA A 120 -13.78 10.55 -18.44
C ALA A 120 -14.33 11.49 -17.36
N ASP A 121 -14.59 10.96 -16.16
CA ASP A 121 -14.72 11.78 -14.96
C ASP A 121 -13.32 11.99 -14.40
N GLU A 122 -12.87 13.24 -14.44
CA GLU A 122 -11.56 13.79 -14.04
C GLU A 122 -11.11 13.49 -12.58
N ALA A 123 -11.86 12.68 -11.84
CA ALA A 123 -11.52 12.24 -10.49
C ALA A 123 -10.94 10.83 -10.51
N GLY A 124 -9.74 10.67 -11.07
CA GLY A 124 -8.92 9.49 -10.83
C GLY A 124 -8.71 9.25 -9.33
N SER A 125 -8.49 8.01 -8.92
CA SER A 125 -8.02 7.73 -7.55
C SER A 125 -6.75 8.54 -7.27
N LYS A 126 -6.51 8.98 -6.03
CA LYS A 126 -5.22 9.60 -5.66
C LYS A 126 -4.02 8.73 -6.01
N ARG A 127 -4.21 7.40 -5.97
CA ARG A 127 -3.21 6.45 -6.42
C ARG A 127 -2.94 6.56 -7.94
N HIS A 128 -3.98 6.76 -8.73
CA HIS A 128 -3.85 6.98 -10.18
C HIS A 128 -3.13 8.31 -10.50
N GLU A 129 -3.46 9.39 -9.78
CA GLU A 129 -2.75 10.67 -9.89
C GLU A 129 -1.26 10.52 -9.59
N VAL A 130 -0.90 9.83 -8.48
CA VAL A 130 0.51 9.58 -8.12
C VAL A 130 1.21 8.72 -9.17
N LYS A 131 0.55 7.68 -9.69
CA LYS A 131 1.11 6.85 -10.75
C LYS A 131 1.44 7.67 -12.00
N GLN A 132 0.53 8.54 -12.44
CA GLN A 132 0.78 9.45 -13.56
C GLN A 132 1.92 10.43 -13.27
N LEU A 133 1.98 10.98 -12.05
CA LEU A 133 3.05 11.87 -11.63
C LEU A 133 4.42 11.16 -11.70
N ILE A 134 4.55 9.98 -11.11
CA ILE A 134 5.79 9.19 -11.14
C ILE A 134 6.19 8.89 -12.59
N ALA A 135 5.26 8.47 -13.44
CA ALA A 135 5.53 8.22 -14.86
C ALA A 135 6.04 9.47 -15.58
N SER A 136 5.43 10.65 -15.33
CA SER A 136 5.87 11.91 -15.93
C SER A 136 7.27 12.33 -15.51
N LEU A 137 7.67 12.02 -14.27
CA LEU A 137 9.02 12.26 -13.77
C LEU A 137 10.01 11.26 -14.37
N ALA A 138 9.66 9.98 -14.37
CA ALA A 138 10.49 8.90 -14.93
C ALA A 138 10.79 9.12 -16.42
N ALA A 139 9.84 9.68 -17.17
CA ALA A 139 10.04 10.06 -18.57
C ALA A 139 11.16 11.12 -18.77
N LYS A 140 11.36 11.99 -17.77
CA LYS A 140 12.45 13.00 -17.79
C LYS A 140 13.77 12.41 -17.31
N ASN A 141 13.73 11.53 -16.32
CA ASN A 141 14.91 10.84 -15.81
C ASN A 141 14.55 9.45 -15.25
N PRO A 142 14.95 8.36 -15.92
CA PRO A 142 14.62 6.99 -15.51
C PRO A 142 15.15 6.60 -14.11
N ILE A 143 16.14 7.31 -13.57
CA ILE A 143 16.67 7.01 -12.23
C ILE A 143 15.70 7.38 -11.11
N ILE A 144 14.71 8.24 -11.38
CA ILE A 144 13.83 8.82 -10.36
C ILE A 144 13.09 7.74 -9.58
N GLU A 145 12.58 6.71 -10.23
CA GLU A 145 11.85 5.64 -9.55
C GLU A 145 12.75 4.87 -8.57
N LYS A 146 14.00 4.60 -8.97
CA LYS A 146 15.01 3.98 -8.09
C LYS A 146 15.37 4.91 -6.94
N ASN A 147 15.48 6.21 -7.18
CA ASN A 147 15.78 7.19 -6.14
C ASN A 147 14.63 7.34 -5.13
N ILE A 148 13.36 7.30 -5.59
CA ILE A 148 12.19 7.29 -4.69
C ILE A 148 12.24 6.05 -3.79
N PHE A 149 12.53 4.88 -4.37
CA PHE A 149 12.67 3.67 -3.56
C PHE A 149 13.83 3.79 -2.57
N LYS A 150 15.02 4.19 -3.04
CA LYS A 150 16.24 4.25 -2.24
C LYS A 150 16.21 5.33 -1.16
N SER A 151 15.42 6.41 -1.34
CA SER A 151 15.21 7.42 -0.30
C SER A 151 14.55 6.83 0.94
N SER A 152 13.83 5.71 0.81
CA SER A 152 13.28 4.97 1.95
C SER A 152 14.34 4.29 2.82
N GLU A 153 15.51 4.01 2.27
CA GLU A 153 16.65 3.40 2.97
C GLU A 153 17.66 4.45 3.44
N ASN A 154 17.81 5.54 2.68
CA ASN A 154 18.80 6.59 2.92
C ASN A 154 18.25 7.72 3.80
N VAL A 155 17.87 7.42 5.04
CA VAL A 155 17.34 8.41 6.00
C VAL A 155 18.37 8.75 7.07
N SER A 156 18.85 9.99 7.06
CA SER A 156 19.72 10.51 8.13
C SER A 156 18.88 11.10 9.26
N VAL A 157 18.75 10.37 10.36
CA VAL A 157 17.96 10.76 11.54
C VAL A 157 18.45 12.08 12.15
N ASP A 158 19.77 12.33 12.11
CA ASP A 158 20.41 13.54 12.65
C ASP A 158 19.99 14.82 11.93
N THR A 159 19.49 14.69 10.69
CA THR A 159 19.05 15.83 9.87
C THR A 159 17.53 16.04 9.91
N LEU A 160 16.79 15.16 10.59
CA LEU A 160 15.34 15.27 10.70
C LEU A 160 14.93 16.19 11.85
N LEU A 161 13.95 17.07 11.60
CA LEU A 161 13.33 17.88 12.65
C LEU A 161 12.69 17.01 13.74
N ALA A 162 12.05 15.92 13.33
CA ALA A 162 11.49 14.93 14.23
C ALA A 162 11.30 13.60 13.51
N TYR A 163 11.31 12.51 14.26
CA TYR A 163 10.97 11.17 13.78
C TYR A 163 10.15 10.41 14.82
N LYS A 164 9.52 9.31 14.41
CA LYS A 164 8.72 8.46 15.29
C LYS A 164 9.31 7.06 15.34
N LYS A 165 9.61 6.57 16.54
CA LYS A 165 10.10 5.21 16.80
C LYS A 165 9.23 4.57 17.88
N ASP A 166 8.73 3.36 17.62
CA ASP A 166 7.92 2.58 18.56
C ASP A 166 6.73 3.34 19.19
N GLY A 167 6.12 4.25 18.42
CA GLY A 167 4.99 5.06 18.91
C GLY A 167 5.41 6.41 19.50
N VAL A 168 6.67 6.59 19.85
CA VAL A 168 7.21 7.79 20.51
C VAL A 168 7.79 8.74 19.47
N LYS A 169 7.46 10.04 19.59
CA LYS A 169 8.02 11.10 18.73
C LYS A 169 9.28 11.64 19.40
N HIS A 170 10.37 11.67 18.65
CA HIS A 170 11.65 12.27 19.04
C HIS A 170 11.86 13.53 18.22
N HIS A 171 12.16 14.64 18.86
CA HIS A 171 12.44 15.93 18.23
C HIS A 171 13.94 16.20 18.30
N PHE A 172 14.50 16.92 17.32
CA PHE A 172 15.94 17.23 17.31
C PHE A 172 16.42 17.99 18.55
N LEU A 173 15.51 18.74 19.19
CA LEU A 173 15.78 19.46 20.44
C LEU A 173 15.98 18.54 21.66
N ASP A 174 15.52 17.28 21.61
CA ASP A 174 15.63 16.35 22.74
C ASP A 174 17.10 15.99 23.06
N THR A 175 17.99 16.15 22.07
CA THR A 175 19.42 15.84 22.17
C THR A 175 20.30 17.03 21.75
N TYR A 176 19.76 18.24 21.66
CA TYR A 176 20.49 19.40 21.11
C TYR A 176 21.64 19.89 22.00
N GLU A 177 21.52 19.72 23.31
CA GLU A 177 22.52 20.16 24.31
C GLU A 177 23.42 19.00 24.79
N GLN A 178 23.27 17.80 24.24
CA GLN A 178 24.07 16.60 24.56
C GLN A 178 25.30 16.51 23.66
#